data_AF-A0A2K0T428-F1
#
_entry.id   AF-A0A2K0T428-F1
#
_cell.length_a   1.000
_cell.length_b   1.000
_cell.length_c   1.000
_cell.angle_alpha   90.00
_cell.angle_beta   90.00
_cell.angle_gamma   90.00
#
_symmetry.space_group_name_H-M   'P 1'
#
loop_
_entity.id
_entity.type
_entity.pdbx_description
1 polymer ?
#
loop_
_entity_poly.entity_id
_entity_poly.type
_entity_poly.pdbx_seq_one_letter_code
_entity_poly.pdbx_strand_id
1 'polypeptide(L)'
;MFSNNYVIPSDRFKVFGDPKEISKIADSGKRIVNCFCGDCGTTMYRWGDAFGGKEGMRIIQPGILDDKSVIDDFRPDLEMFTEDRVKWIDAIDGLAQYEKMPQS
;
A
#
# COMPACT_ATOMS: atom_id res chain seq x y z
N MET A 1 -12.94 -5.88 -4.04
CA MET A 1 -11.55 -6.20 -4.44
C MET A 1 -10.67 -5.31 -3.58
N PHE A 2 -9.57 -5.80 -3.03
CA PHE A 2 -8.73 -5.01 -2.13
C PHE A 2 -7.24 -5.25 -2.44
N SER A 3 -6.38 -4.44 -1.86
CA SER A 3 -4.93 -4.70 -1.82
C SER A 3 -4.47 -4.75 -0.38
N ASN A 4 -3.55 -5.67 -0.08
CA ASN A 4 -2.83 -5.66 1.18
C ASN A 4 -1.62 -4.71 1.04
N ASN A 5 -1.33 -3.93 2.07
CA ASN A 5 -0.33 -2.87 2.04
C ASN A 5 0.41 -2.81 3.37
N TYR A 6 1.74 -2.94 3.34
CA TYR A 6 2.58 -2.73 4.52
C TYR A 6 3.25 -1.38 4.45
N VAL A 7 3.21 -0.62 5.55
CA VAL A 7 3.68 0.76 5.58
C VAL A 7 4.92 0.83 6.47
N ILE A 8 6.06 1.18 5.88
CA ILE A 8 7.32 1.32 6.62
C ILE A 8 7.98 2.68 6.34
N PRO A 9 8.79 3.22 7.28
CA PRO A 9 9.58 4.43 7.04
C PRO A 9 10.55 4.28 5.85
N SER A 10 10.75 5.35 5.08
CA SER A 10 11.65 5.32 3.92
C SER A 10 13.11 5.09 4.28
N ASP A 11 13.55 5.48 5.49
CA ASP A 11 14.91 5.26 5.99
C ASP A 11 15.20 3.78 6.34
N ARG A 12 14.16 2.95 6.48
CA ARG A 12 14.24 1.49 6.66
C ARG A 12 14.04 0.71 5.37
N PHE A 13 13.86 1.39 4.24
CA PHE A 13 13.60 0.80 2.94
C PHE A 13 14.76 1.06 1.97
N LYS A 14 15.15 0.04 1.19
CA LYS A 14 16.17 0.16 0.14
C LYS A 14 15.67 -0.48 -1.14
N VAL A 15 16.00 0.16 -2.26
CA VAL A 15 15.67 -0.32 -3.60
C VAL A 15 16.94 -0.80 -4.27
N PHE A 16 16.86 -2.00 -4.86
CA PHE A 16 17.88 -2.54 -5.75
C PHE A 16 17.26 -2.69 -7.14
N GLY A 17 17.94 -2.18 -8.17
CA GLY A 17 17.41 -2.09 -9.53
C GLY A 17 16.78 -0.73 -9.85
N ASP A 18 16.12 -0.64 -11.01
CA ASP A 18 15.58 0.60 -11.57
C ASP A 18 14.05 0.47 -11.84
N PRO A 19 13.21 0.65 -10.81
CA PRO A 19 11.76 0.57 -10.98
C PRO A 19 11.24 1.72 -11.83
N LYS A 20 10.26 1.43 -12.69
CA LYS A 20 9.51 2.48 -13.39
C LYS A 20 8.50 3.11 -12.43
N GLU A 21 8.22 4.40 -12.61
CA GLU A 21 7.25 5.15 -11.84
C GLU A 21 6.06 5.59 -12.70
N ILE A 22 4.85 5.50 -12.15
CA ILE A 22 3.66 6.16 -12.67
C ILE A 22 2.93 6.85 -11.52
N SER A 23 2.46 8.08 -11.74
CA SER A 23 1.79 8.88 -10.72
C SER A 23 0.39 9.29 -11.10
N LYS A 24 -0.48 9.44 -10.10
CA LYS A 24 -1.80 10.07 -10.25
C LYS A 24 -2.13 10.97 -9.07
N ILE A 25 -3.10 11.86 -9.25
CA ILE A 25 -3.75 12.57 -8.15
C ILE A 25 -4.87 11.68 -7.62
N ALA A 26 -4.84 11.37 -6.32
CA ALA A 26 -5.89 10.60 -5.66
C ALA A 26 -7.10 11.49 -5.32
N ASP A 27 -8.21 10.88 -4.92
CA ASP A 27 -9.44 11.62 -4.56
C ASP A 27 -9.24 12.57 -3.35
N SER A 28 -8.17 12.36 -2.58
CA SER A 28 -7.72 13.28 -1.53
C SER A 28 -7.05 14.55 -2.05
N GLY A 29 -6.86 14.70 -3.37
CA GLY A 29 -6.09 15.78 -3.99
C GLY A 29 -4.57 15.62 -3.87
N LYS A 30 -4.10 14.58 -3.17
CA LYS A 30 -2.68 14.30 -2.93
C LYS A 30 -2.11 13.38 -4.03
N ARG A 31 -0.85 13.57 -4.41
CA ARG A 31 -0.19 12.70 -5.38
C ARG A 31 0.16 11.34 -4.76
N ILE A 32 -0.03 10.28 -5.53
CA ILE A 32 0.47 8.94 -5.24
C ILE A 32 1.28 8.43 -6.43
N VAL A 33 2.40 7.77 -6.15
CA VAL A 33 3.33 7.22 -7.13
C VAL A 33 3.44 5.72 -6.93
N ASN A 34 3.17 4.95 -7.99
CA ASN A 34 3.38 3.52 -8.04
C ASN A 34 4.76 3.22 -8.63
N CYS A 35 5.58 2.47 -7.90
CA CYS A 35 6.88 1.99 -8.35
C CYS A 35 6.77 0.51 -8.72
N PHE A 36 7.08 0.16 -9.95
CA PHE A 36 6.82 -1.17 -10.51
C PHE A 36 7.98 -1.70 -11.36
N CYS A 37 8.07 -3.02 -11.48
CA CYS A 37 9.08 -3.66 -12.32
C CYS A 37 8.81 -3.34 -13.80
N GLY A 38 9.81 -2.80 -14.48
CA GLY A 38 9.67 -2.36 -15.87
C GLY A 38 9.48 -3.48 -16.89
N ASP A 39 9.76 -4.72 -16.50
CA ASP A 39 9.73 -5.91 -17.36
C ASP A 39 8.43 -6.71 -17.20
N CYS A 40 7.98 -6.92 -15.96
CA CYS A 40 6.79 -7.74 -15.67
C CYS A 40 5.55 -6.94 -15.21
N GLY A 41 5.69 -5.63 -14.94
CA GLY A 41 4.58 -4.76 -14.54
C GLY A 41 4.15 -4.88 -13.07
N THR A 42 4.78 -5.76 -12.28
CA THR A 42 4.43 -5.95 -10.87
C THR A 42 4.70 -4.69 -10.06
N THR A 43 3.68 -4.15 -9.39
CA THR A 43 3.83 -3.04 -8.44
C THR A 43 4.48 -3.56 -7.16
N MET A 44 5.62 -2.98 -6.79
CA MET A 44 6.40 -3.42 -5.64
C MET A 44 6.11 -2.56 -4.42
N TYR A 45 6.09 -1.23 -4.60
CA TYR A 45 5.77 -0.29 -3.55
C TYR A 45 5.18 1.00 -4.09
N ARG A 46 4.62 1.81 -3.20
CA ARG A 46 4.11 3.15 -3.48
C ARG A 46 4.68 4.16 -2.49
N TRP A 47 4.66 5.42 -2.88
CA TRP A 47 4.88 6.57 -2.00
C TRP A 47 3.96 7.71 -2.44
N GLY A 48 3.68 8.67 -1.58
CA GLY A 48 2.77 9.76 -1.92
C GLY A 48 2.70 10.83 -0.85
N ASP A 49 2.12 11.98 -1.19
CA ASP A 49 2.16 13.16 -0.31
C ASP A 49 1.35 12.93 0.98
N ALA A 50 0.32 12.07 0.94
CA ALA A 50 -0.43 11.66 2.13
C ALA A 50 0.40 10.89 3.15
N PHE A 51 1.55 10.36 2.71
CA PHE A 51 2.47 9.56 3.49
C PHE A 51 3.84 10.25 3.59
N GLY A 52 3.90 11.58 3.50
CA GLY A 52 5.16 12.34 3.65
C GLY A 52 6.06 12.36 2.40
N GLY A 53 5.53 11.98 1.23
CA GLY A 53 6.27 12.06 -0.04
C GLY A 53 7.44 11.08 -0.10
N LYS A 54 8.53 11.48 -0.77
CA LYS A 54 9.72 10.62 -0.93
C LYS A 54 10.43 10.35 0.40
N GLU A 55 10.40 11.25 1.37
CA GLU A 55 11.12 11.09 2.65
C GLU A 55 10.23 10.58 3.80
N GLY A 56 8.97 10.23 3.51
CA GLY A 56 8.03 9.73 4.51
C GLY A 56 7.97 8.21 4.53
N MET A 57 6.83 7.64 4.14
CA MET A 57 6.59 6.20 4.20
C MET A 57 6.67 5.53 2.83
N ARG A 58 6.85 4.21 2.86
CA ARG A 58 6.79 3.29 1.72
C ARG A 58 5.67 2.29 1.95
N ILE A 59 4.78 2.21 0.98
CA ILE A 59 3.62 1.33 0.99
C ILE A 59 3.96 0.11 0.14
N ILE A 60 4.48 -0.93 0.78
CA ILE A 60 4.94 -2.17 0.16
C ILE A 60 3.73 -3.04 -0.21
N GLN A 61 3.77 -3.68 -1.38
CA GLN A 61 2.82 -4.75 -1.73
C GLN A 61 3.37 -6.08 -1.19
N PRO A 62 2.80 -6.68 -0.13
CA PRO A 62 3.43 -7.84 0.49
C PRO A 62 3.36 -9.12 -0.36
N GLY A 63 2.53 -9.14 -1.41
CA GLY A 63 2.50 -10.25 -2.37
C GLY A 63 3.81 -10.47 -3.14
N ILE A 64 4.78 -9.55 -3.05
CA ILE A 64 6.12 -9.71 -3.62
C ILE A 64 7.16 -10.23 -2.61
N LEU A 65 6.77 -10.52 -1.37
CA LEU A 65 7.69 -11.02 -0.34
C LEU A 65 7.85 -12.54 -0.46
N ASP A 66 9.10 -13.00 -0.48
CA ASP A 66 9.42 -14.44 -0.53
C ASP A 66 9.16 -15.13 0.82
N ASP A 67 9.39 -14.41 1.93
CA ASP A 67 9.19 -14.93 3.28
C ASP A 67 7.71 -14.82 3.68
N LYS A 68 7.01 -15.95 3.61
CA LYS A 68 5.59 -16.06 3.97
C LYS A 68 5.32 -15.82 5.45
N SER A 69 6.30 -16.08 6.33
CA SER A 69 6.10 -15.86 7.77
C SER A 69 5.80 -14.40 8.08
N VAL A 70 6.38 -13.47 7.31
CA VAL A 70 6.08 -12.04 7.43
C VAL A 70 4.61 -11.76 7.14
N ILE A 71 4.00 -12.46 6.18
CA ILE A 71 2.59 -12.27 5.81
C ILE A 71 1.67 -12.86 6.89
N ASP A 72 2.04 -14.02 7.44
CA ASP A 72 1.29 -14.71 8.49
C ASP A 72 1.33 -13.93 9.82
N ASP A 73 2.49 -13.36 10.16
CA ASP A 73 2.72 -12.67 11.43
C ASP A 73 2.29 -11.19 11.39
N PHE A 74 2.30 -10.55 10.22
CA PHE A 74 1.97 -9.13 10.06
C PHE A 74 0.55 -8.93 9.53
N ARG A 75 -0.42 -9.19 10.41
CA ARG A 75 -1.84 -8.94 10.16
C ARG A 75 -2.11 -7.42 10.01
N PRO A 76 -2.95 -6.99 9.05
CA PRO A 76 -3.33 -5.57 8.92
C PRO A 76 -3.96 -5.01 10.19
N ASP A 77 -3.68 -3.74 10.48
CA ASP A 77 -4.24 -3.03 11.63
C ASP A 77 -5.65 -2.44 11.36
N LEU A 78 -5.97 -2.20 10.10
CA LEU A 78 -7.21 -1.54 9.68
C LEU A 78 -7.56 -1.85 8.22
N GLU A 79 -8.80 -1.56 7.85
CA GLU A 79 -9.30 -1.63 6.48
C GLU A 79 -9.75 -0.24 6.02
N MET A 80 -9.38 0.15 4.80
CA MET A 80 -9.71 1.44 4.18
C MET A 80 -10.43 1.21 2.86
N PHE A 81 -11.20 2.21 2.43
CA PHE A 81 -12.01 2.15 1.21
C PHE A 81 -13.08 1.05 1.28
N THR A 82 -13.66 0.85 2.48
CA THR A 82 -14.63 -0.22 2.71
C THR A 82 -15.96 0.00 1.97
N GLU A 83 -16.23 1.21 1.48
CA GLU A 83 -17.37 1.49 0.61
C GLU A 83 -17.32 0.71 -0.71
N ASP A 84 -16.10 0.40 -1.19
CA ASP A 84 -15.84 -0.38 -2.41
C ASP A 84 -15.66 -1.89 -2.14
N ARG A 85 -15.92 -2.35 -0.90
CA ARG A 85 -15.80 -3.76 -0.55
C ARG A 85 -16.79 -4.58 -1.38
N VAL A 86 -16.28 -5.64 -2.01
CA VAL A 86 -17.14 -6.59 -2.74
C VAL A 86 -17.91 -7.43 -1.74
N LYS A 87 -19.20 -7.63 -2.00
CA LYS A 87 -20.16 -8.22 -1.05
C LYS A 87 -19.85 -9.65 -0.57
N TRP A 88 -18.97 -10.37 -1.25
CA TRP A 88 -18.59 -11.75 -0.93
C TRP A 88 -17.29 -11.85 -0.12
N ILE A 89 -16.69 -10.72 0.25
CA ILE A 89 -15.53 -10.65 1.12
C ILE A 89 -15.99 -10.02 2.44
N ASP A 90 -15.84 -10.75 3.54
CA ASP A 90 -16.19 -10.26 4.86
C ASP A 90 -15.18 -9.25 5.39
N ALA A 91 -15.58 -8.48 6.40
CA ALA A 91 -14.66 -7.66 7.18
C ALA A 91 -13.74 -8.54 8.02
N ILE A 92 -12.52 -8.07 8.25
CA ILE A 92 -11.59 -8.78 9.14
C ILE A 92 -11.97 -8.42 10.59
N ASP A 93 -12.29 -9.43 11.39
CA ASP A 93 -12.84 -9.25 12.74
C ASP A 93 -11.94 -8.40 13.64
N GLY A 94 -12.54 -7.42 14.32
CA GLY A 94 -11.84 -6.52 15.24
C GLY A 94 -10.97 -5.42 14.60
N LEU A 95 -10.90 -5.30 13.27
CA LEU A 95 -10.18 -4.20 12.64
C LEU A 95 -11.02 -2.94 12.52
N ALA A 96 -10.37 -1.78 12.68
CA ALA A 96 -10.98 -0.50 12.37
C ALA A 96 -11.27 -0.42 10.86
N GLN A 97 -12.44 0.13 10.50
CA GLN A 97 -12.88 0.23 9.11
C GLN A 97 -13.17 1.69 8.75
N TYR A 98 -12.64 2.11 7.60
CA TYR A 98 -12.84 3.44 7.06
C TYR A 98 -13.39 3.35 5.64
N GLU A 99 -14.51 4.02 5.38
CA GLU A 99 -15.13 4.05 4.06
C GLU A 99 -14.22 4.70 3.01
N LYS A 100 -13.31 5.60 3.43
CA LYS A 100 -12.38 6.35 2.57
C LYS A 100 -11.00 6.45 3.23
N MET A 101 -10.07 7.17 2.60
CA MET A 101 -8.82 7.58 3.22
C MET A 101 -9.09 8.33 4.53
N PRO A 102 -8.57 7.90 5.69
CA PRO A 102 -8.65 8.66 6.94
C PRO A 102 -8.04 10.05 6.74
N GLN A 103 -8.78 11.07 7.17
CA GLN A 103 -8.25 12.43 7.24
C GLN A 103 -7.40 12.52 8.51
N SER A 104 -6.18 13.08 8.37
CA SER A 104 -5.25 13.36 9.47
C SER A 104 -5.86 14.28 10.51
#